data_AF-A0A7W1CVU4-F1
#
_entry.id   AF-A0A7W1CVU4-F1
#
_cell.length_a   1.000
_cell.length_b   1.000
_cell.length_c   1.000
_cell.angle_alpha   90.00
_cell.angle_beta   90.00
_cell.angle_gamma   90.00
#
_symmetry.space_group_name_H-M   'P 1'
#
loop_
_entity.id
_entity.type
_entity.pdbx_description
1 polymer ?
#
loop_
_entity_poly.entity_id
_entity_poly.type
_entity_poly.pdbx_seq_one_letter_code
_entity_poly.pdbx_strand_id
1 'polypeptide(L)'
;MRQGSNFLWFLRAAVGAAILLGAVLLTACGSVEDVDLTPACPTGVGRGIWDPGSLEGKDAGPEVRKLLESPRFGATPQAVRDLERGIVDQRLIAALRTLTQEHRICVRAFKEGHYFLPGVEDGPRIPEGYGKAGGLPNTHYYGRAADVWWVDGKPVEGNATDQDVMEIGEILAGIPSGRRPDQIIGPPRWARDLGYGNQRGWILAPDQLELHRDHIHIGYVNGEATNETR
;
A
#
# COMPACT_ATOMS: atom_id res chain seq x y z
N MET A 1 -67.93 -3.81 6.05
CA MET A 1 -66.56 -3.35 5.71
C MET A 1 -66.05 -2.40 6.79
N ARG A 2 -65.18 -2.85 7.71
CA ARG A 2 -64.41 -2.01 8.66
C ARG A 2 -63.37 -2.89 9.38
N GLN A 3 -62.37 -3.39 8.66
CA GLN A 3 -61.27 -4.18 9.25
C GLN A 3 -59.86 -3.77 8.76
N GLY A 4 -59.75 -2.86 7.77
CA GLY A 4 -58.45 -2.45 7.21
C GLY A 4 -57.70 -1.35 7.98
N SER A 5 -58.36 -0.63 8.88
CA SER A 5 -57.77 0.57 9.50
C SER A 5 -56.82 0.26 10.67
N ASN A 6 -57.08 -0.80 11.43
CA ASN A 6 -56.31 -1.10 12.64
C ASN A 6 -54.97 -1.75 12.29
N PHE A 7 -54.92 -2.59 11.26
CA PHE A 7 -53.71 -3.30 10.84
C PHE A 7 -52.61 -2.34 10.33
N LEU A 8 -52.98 -1.31 9.55
CA LEU A 8 -52.03 -0.29 9.09
C LEU A 8 -51.46 0.56 10.23
N TRP A 9 -52.24 0.79 11.29
CA TRP A 9 -51.80 1.57 12.44
C TRP A 9 -50.78 0.80 13.29
N PHE A 10 -51.01 -0.49 13.51
CA PHE A 10 -50.05 -1.38 14.18
C PHE A 10 -48.75 -1.54 13.40
N LEU A 11 -48.81 -1.64 12.07
CA LEU A 11 -47.60 -1.73 11.24
C LEU A 11 -46.76 -0.44 11.29
N ARG A 12 -47.42 0.73 11.28
CA ARG A 12 -46.75 2.04 11.40
C ARG A 12 -46.15 2.26 12.80
N ALA A 13 -46.83 1.82 13.85
CA ALA A 13 -46.32 1.88 15.22
C ALA A 13 -45.10 0.94 15.41
N ALA A 14 -45.15 -0.26 14.85
CA ALA A 14 -44.03 -1.22 14.91
C ALA A 14 -42.80 -0.73 14.12
N VAL A 15 -42.99 -0.15 12.93
CA VAL A 15 -41.91 0.45 12.14
C VAL A 15 -41.32 1.68 12.84
N GLY A 16 -42.17 2.54 13.43
CA GLY A 16 -41.70 3.69 14.21
C GLY A 16 -40.89 3.29 15.45
N ALA A 17 -41.33 2.25 16.16
CA ALA A 17 -40.60 1.71 17.31
C ALA A 17 -39.26 1.06 16.90
N ALA A 18 -39.21 0.35 15.77
CA ALA A 18 -37.98 -0.25 15.26
C ALA A 18 -36.94 0.80 14.83
N ILE A 19 -37.38 1.91 14.21
CA ILE A 19 -36.49 3.02 13.82
C ILE A 19 -35.96 3.74 15.06
N LEU A 20 -36.80 3.97 16.08
CA LEU A 20 -36.38 4.57 17.34
C LEU A 20 -35.44 3.66 18.13
N LEU A 21 -35.67 2.33 18.16
CA LEU A 21 -34.73 1.38 18.76
C LEU A 21 -33.40 1.32 18.01
N GLY A 22 -33.40 1.39 16.68
CA GLY A 22 -32.17 1.45 15.88
C GLY A 22 -31.34 2.71 16.16
N ALA A 23 -31.99 3.87 16.29
CA ALA A 23 -31.32 5.13 16.63
C ALA A 23 -30.80 5.18 18.08
N VAL A 24 -31.50 4.51 19.02
CA VAL A 24 -31.08 4.42 20.42
C VAL A 24 -29.94 3.40 20.60
N LEU A 25 -29.93 2.30 19.83
CA LEU A 25 -28.80 1.36 19.80
C LEU A 25 -27.53 1.98 19.21
N LEU A 26 -27.65 2.88 18.23
CA LEU A 26 -26.53 3.62 17.65
C LEU A 26 -25.94 4.70 18.59
N THR A 27 -26.70 5.14 19.60
CA THR A 27 -26.23 6.13 20.59
C THR A 27 -25.70 5.50 21.87
N ALA A 28 -26.01 4.23 22.14
CA ALA A 28 -25.56 3.50 23.34
C ALA A 28 -24.25 2.71 23.15
N CYS A 29 -23.85 2.41 21.91
CA CYS A 29 -22.52 1.90 21.60
C CYS A 29 -21.61 3.08 21.25
N GLY A 30 -20.72 3.42 22.17
CA GLY A 30 -19.89 4.62 22.10
C GLY A 30 -19.16 4.80 20.76
N SER A 31 -18.97 6.06 20.39
CA SER A 31 -18.05 6.56 19.36
C SER A 31 -17.83 5.58 18.22
N VAL A 32 -18.71 5.62 17.22
CA VAL A 32 -18.28 5.25 15.88
C VAL A 32 -17.15 6.24 15.57
N GLU A 33 -15.91 5.83 15.83
CA GLU A 33 -14.75 6.50 15.25
C GLU A 33 -15.10 6.70 13.79
N ASP A 34 -15.01 7.95 13.33
CA ASP A 34 -15.31 8.33 11.96
C ASP A 34 -14.45 7.43 11.06
N VAL A 35 -15.04 6.36 10.55
CA VAL A 35 -14.32 5.38 9.73
C VAL A 35 -14.06 6.12 8.44
N ASP A 36 -12.85 6.66 8.29
CA ASP A 36 -12.44 7.31 7.06
C ASP A 36 -12.53 6.29 5.92
N LEU A 37 -13.61 6.41 5.14
CA LEU A 37 -13.90 5.54 4.00
C LEU A 37 -13.10 5.94 2.75
N THR A 38 -12.22 6.94 2.86
CA THR A 38 -11.43 7.39 1.74
C THR A 38 -10.45 6.28 1.35
N PRO A 39 -10.49 5.80 0.10
CA PRO A 39 -9.71 4.64 -0.33
C PRO A 39 -8.21 4.93 -0.27
N ALA A 40 -7.41 3.90 -0.01
CA ALA A 40 -5.96 4.01 0.02
C ALA A 40 -5.35 4.28 -1.38
N CYS A 41 -6.03 3.83 -2.43
CA CYS A 41 -5.68 4.12 -3.82
C CYS A 41 -6.61 5.17 -4.44
N PRO A 42 -6.15 5.88 -5.49
CA PRO A 42 -7.03 6.71 -6.30
C PRO A 42 -8.19 5.92 -6.88
N THR A 43 -9.31 6.61 -7.08
CA THR A 43 -10.48 6.05 -7.77
C THR A 43 -10.06 5.47 -9.12
N GLY A 44 -10.36 4.18 -9.33
CA GLY A 44 -10.11 3.47 -10.59
C GLY A 44 -8.71 2.87 -10.75
N VAL A 45 -7.80 3.02 -9.78
CA VAL A 45 -6.40 2.56 -9.94
C VAL A 45 -6.03 1.34 -9.07
N GLY A 46 -6.73 1.06 -7.98
CA GLY A 46 -6.36 -0.05 -7.09
C GLY A 46 -7.52 -0.76 -6.40
N ARG A 47 -7.28 -2.03 -6.07
CA ARG A 47 -8.18 -2.93 -5.34
C ARG A 47 -7.93 -2.86 -3.83
N GLY A 48 -8.96 -3.12 -3.02
CA GLY A 48 -8.97 -3.14 -1.54
C GLY A 48 -10.28 -3.75 -1.03
N ILE A 49 -10.65 -3.55 0.25
CA ILE A 49 -11.87 -4.11 0.90
C ILE A 49 -13.19 -3.85 0.14
N TRP A 50 -13.17 -2.94 -0.83
CA TRP A 50 -14.30 -2.52 -1.65
C TRP A 50 -14.47 -3.30 -2.96
N ASP A 51 -13.62 -4.28 -3.27
CA ASP A 51 -13.76 -5.14 -4.46
C ASP A 51 -14.16 -6.59 -4.07
N PRO A 52 -15.41 -7.02 -4.33
CA PRO A 52 -15.93 -8.33 -3.93
C PRO A 52 -15.26 -9.53 -4.64
N GLY A 53 -14.35 -9.30 -5.60
CA GLY A 53 -13.62 -10.37 -6.29
C GLY A 53 -12.33 -10.84 -5.61
N SER A 54 -11.87 -10.18 -4.53
CA SER A 54 -10.48 -10.33 -4.03
C SER A 54 -10.24 -11.47 -3.03
N LEU A 55 -11.27 -12.19 -2.59
CA LEU A 55 -11.11 -13.26 -1.58
C LEU A 55 -10.97 -14.67 -2.16
N GLU A 56 -10.79 -14.80 -3.48
CA GLU A 56 -10.58 -16.11 -4.11
C GLU A 56 -9.13 -16.63 -4.04
N GLY A 57 -8.19 -15.81 -3.55
CA GLY A 57 -6.79 -16.20 -3.30
C GLY A 57 -6.65 -17.19 -2.14
N LYS A 58 -7.01 -18.45 -2.37
CA LYS A 58 -6.95 -19.55 -1.37
C LYS A 58 -5.53 -19.83 -0.85
N ASP A 59 -4.50 -19.33 -1.53
CA ASP A 59 -3.09 -19.63 -1.23
C ASP A 59 -2.31 -18.45 -0.63
N ALA A 60 -2.93 -17.27 -0.47
CA ALA A 60 -2.27 -16.13 0.17
C ALA A 60 -2.02 -16.41 1.66
N GLY A 61 -0.75 -16.30 2.09
CA GLY A 61 -0.35 -16.48 3.48
C GLY A 61 -1.06 -15.50 4.45
N PRO A 62 -1.10 -15.80 5.76
CA PRO A 62 -1.89 -15.03 6.73
C PRO A 62 -1.49 -13.55 6.82
N GLU A 63 -0.21 -13.23 6.64
CA GLU A 63 0.27 -11.85 6.69
C GLU A 63 -0.10 -11.05 5.45
N VAL A 64 -0.14 -11.69 4.27
CA VAL A 64 -0.63 -11.08 3.03
C VAL A 64 -2.12 -10.78 3.17
N ARG A 65 -2.90 -11.73 3.68
CA ARG A 65 -4.34 -11.53 3.92
C ARG A 65 -4.62 -10.35 4.84
N LYS A 66 -3.90 -10.26 5.97
CA LYS A 66 -4.01 -9.12 6.89
C LYS A 66 -3.67 -7.78 6.22
N LEU A 67 -2.70 -7.77 5.30
CA LEU A 67 -2.35 -6.56 4.55
C LEU A 67 -3.47 -6.19 3.57
N LEU A 68 -3.97 -7.15 2.78
CA LEU A 68 -5.05 -6.95 1.81
C LEU A 68 -6.39 -6.55 2.47
N GLU A 69 -6.65 -7.04 3.68
CA GLU A 69 -7.84 -6.68 4.47
C GLU A 69 -7.73 -5.31 5.15
N SER A 70 -6.54 -4.69 5.16
CA SER A 70 -6.35 -3.37 5.76
C SER A 70 -7.05 -2.29 4.93
N PRO A 71 -7.93 -1.45 5.51
CA PRO A 71 -8.53 -0.33 4.77
C PRO A 71 -7.50 0.74 4.41
N ARG A 72 -6.32 0.70 5.03
CA ARG A 72 -5.20 1.61 4.77
C ARG A 72 -4.22 1.09 3.73
N PHE A 73 -4.45 -0.10 3.20
CA PHE A 73 -3.67 -0.64 2.11
C PHE A 73 -4.50 -0.69 0.83
N GLY A 74 -3.87 -0.28 -0.27
CA GLY A 74 -4.38 -0.55 -1.60
C GLY A 74 -3.23 -0.88 -2.53
N ALA A 75 -3.54 -1.56 -3.63
CA ALA A 75 -2.56 -1.83 -4.66
C ALA A 75 -3.21 -1.94 -6.04
N THR A 76 -2.42 -1.77 -7.10
CA THR A 76 -2.88 -2.04 -8.46
C THR A 76 -3.29 -3.51 -8.64
N PRO A 77 -4.15 -3.85 -9.62
CA PRO A 77 -4.52 -5.25 -9.86
C PRO A 77 -3.31 -6.17 -10.12
N GLN A 78 -2.24 -5.68 -10.74
CA GLN A 78 -0.98 -6.39 -10.93
C GLN A 78 -0.32 -6.70 -9.59
N ALA A 79 -0.14 -5.67 -8.75
CA ALA A 79 0.49 -5.80 -7.45
C ALA A 79 -0.32 -6.72 -6.49
N VAL A 80 -1.65 -6.72 -6.58
CA VAL A 80 -2.47 -7.69 -5.83
C VAL A 80 -2.21 -9.13 -6.27
N ARG A 81 -2.06 -9.39 -7.57
CA ARG A 81 -1.73 -10.75 -8.05
C ARG A 81 -0.36 -11.20 -7.56
N ASP A 82 0.64 -10.33 -7.53
CA ASP A 82 1.96 -10.67 -6.97
C ASP A 82 1.84 -11.12 -5.51
N LEU A 83 1.02 -10.41 -4.72
CA LEU A 83 0.73 -10.77 -3.33
C LEU A 83 0.02 -12.12 -3.22
N GLU A 84 -1.03 -12.33 -4.01
CA GLU A 84 -1.82 -13.57 -4.02
C GLU A 84 -1.02 -14.79 -4.48
N ARG A 85 -0.08 -14.60 -5.40
CA ARG A 85 0.85 -15.64 -5.88
C ARG A 85 1.95 -15.97 -4.86
N GLY A 86 2.08 -15.21 -3.79
CA GLY A 86 3.08 -15.44 -2.75
C GLY A 86 4.53 -15.18 -3.18
N ILE A 87 4.73 -14.40 -4.25
CA ILE A 87 6.07 -14.09 -4.80
C ILE A 87 6.70 -12.84 -4.17
N VAL A 88 5.98 -12.15 -3.27
CA VAL A 88 6.46 -10.95 -2.58
C VAL A 88 7.16 -11.32 -1.27
N ASP A 89 8.33 -10.72 -1.04
CA ASP A 89 9.16 -10.94 0.15
C ASP A 89 8.41 -10.59 1.45
N GLN A 90 8.45 -11.48 2.44
CA GLN A 90 7.74 -11.29 3.71
C GLN A 90 8.24 -10.08 4.51
N ARG A 91 9.50 -9.67 4.35
CA ARG A 91 10.02 -8.45 4.99
C ARG A 91 9.41 -7.20 4.38
N LEU A 92 9.08 -7.24 3.11
CA LEU A 92 8.37 -6.15 2.43
C LEU A 92 6.92 -6.07 2.91
N ILE A 93 6.23 -7.20 3.04
CA ILE A 93 4.90 -7.26 3.66
C ILE A 93 4.93 -6.67 5.06
N ALA A 94 5.93 -7.02 5.88
CA ALA A 94 6.09 -6.48 7.22
C ALA A 94 6.31 -4.96 7.23
N ALA A 95 7.16 -4.43 6.34
CA ALA A 95 7.42 -2.99 6.23
C ALA A 95 6.15 -2.22 5.80
N LEU A 96 5.42 -2.73 4.79
CA LEU A 96 4.15 -2.13 4.36
C LEU A 96 3.11 -2.16 5.48
N ARG A 97 3.05 -3.25 6.25
CA ARG A 97 2.18 -3.30 7.43
C ARG A 97 2.53 -2.25 8.46
N THR A 98 3.82 -1.97 8.69
CA THR A 98 4.26 -0.88 9.56
C THR A 98 3.77 0.47 9.04
N LEU A 99 3.90 0.76 7.73
CA LEU A 99 3.36 1.99 7.15
C LEU A 99 1.83 2.11 7.34
N THR A 100 1.10 1.02 7.11
CA THR A 100 -0.37 1.00 7.21
C THR A 100 -0.90 1.10 8.65
N GLN A 101 -0.02 1.11 9.67
CA GLN A 101 -0.42 1.42 11.04
C GLN A 101 -0.81 2.88 11.22
N GLU A 102 -0.33 3.77 10.34
CA GLU A 102 -0.49 5.22 10.47
C GLU A 102 -1.05 5.83 9.17
N HIS A 103 -0.55 5.38 8.01
CA HIS A 103 -0.88 5.98 6.72
C HIS A 103 -1.68 5.07 5.81
N ARG A 104 -2.51 5.68 4.96
CA ARG A 104 -3.11 5.01 3.81
C ARG A 104 -2.13 5.05 2.64
N ILE A 105 -1.77 3.89 2.11
CA ILE A 105 -0.80 3.81 1.02
C ILE A 105 -1.33 3.01 -0.16
N CYS A 106 -1.00 3.43 -1.38
CA CYS A 106 -1.23 2.67 -2.59
C CYS A 106 0.09 2.18 -3.18
N VAL A 107 0.23 0.86 -3.35
CA VAL A 107 1.38 0.25 -4.02
C VAL A 107 1.09 0.10 -5.52
N ARG A 108 2.04 0.56 -6.35
CA ARG A 108 1.96 0.48 -7.80
C ARG A 108 2.40 -0.88 -8.33
N ALA A 109 3.55 -1.36 -7.88
CA ALA A 109 4.22 -2.54 -8.39
C ALA A 109 5.03 -3.23 -7.29
N PHE A 110 5.15 -4.56 -7.39
CA PHE A 110 6.08 -5.37 -6.61
C PHE A 110 7.12 -6.06 -7.49
N LYS A 111 6.65 -6.94 -8.39
CA LYS A 111 7.47 -7.59 -9.42
C LYS A 111 6.87 -7.34 -10.79
N GLU A 112 5.61 -7.70 -10.98
CA GLU A 112 4.90 -7.41 -12.22
C GLU A 112 4.72 -5.90 -12.40
N GLY A 113 4.89 -5.43 -13.64
CA GLY A 113 4.63 -4.03 -14.01
C GLY A 113 5.78 -3.06 -13.75
N HIS A 114 6.90 -3.50 -13.18
CA HIS A 114 8.13 -2.71 -13.11
C HIS A 114 9.09 -3.14 -14.24
N TYR A 115 9.09 -2.40 -15.35
CA TYR A 115 10.10 -2.55 -16.41
C TYR A 115 11.11 -1.42 -16.27
N PHE A 116 12.41 -1.70 -16.43
CA PHE A 116 13.47 -0.67 -16.35
C PHE A 116 13.15 0.57 -17.20
N LEU A 117 12.67 0.33 -18.43
CA LEU A 117 12.10 1.27 -19.38
C LEU A 117 11.16 0.50 -20.32
N PRO A 118 10.22 1.18 -21.01
CA PRO A 118 9.52 0.59 -22.13
C PRO A 118 10.51 -0.03 -23.13
N GLY A 119 10.42 -1.35 -23.34
CA GLY A 119 11.26 -2.08 -24.28
C GLY A 119 12.59 -2.60 -23.73
N VAL A 120 12.88 -2.44 -22.44
CA VAL A 120 14.01 -3.11 -21.77
C VAL A 120 13.48 -4.29 -20.98
N GLU A 121 14.01 -5.48 -21.24
CA GLU A 121 13.65 -6.69 -20.51
C GLU A 121 14.02 -6.56 -19.03
N ASP A 122 13.12 -7.00 -18.16
CA ASP A 122 13.38 -7.02 -16.72
C ASP A 122 14.49 -8.04 -16.40
N GLY A 123 15.33 -7.73 -15.42
CA GLY A 123 16.53 -8.51 -15.15
C GLY A 123 17.10 -8.30 -13.76
N PRO A 124 18.04 -9.17 -13.31
CA PRO A 124 18.52 -9.22 -11.92
C PRO A 124 19.34 -7.99 -11.50
N ARG A 125 19.79 -7.19 -12.46
CA ARG A 125 20.57 -5.98 -12.25
C ARG A 125 20.04 -4.85 -13.10
N ILE A 126 20.06 -3.65 -12.53
CA ILE A 126 19.91 -2.42 -13.30
C ILE A 126 21.03 -2.36 -14.34
N PRO A 127 20.74 -2.18 -15.65
CA PRO A 127 21.77 -2.13 -16.69
C PRO A 127 22.87 -1.11 -16.40
N GLU A 128 24.12 -1.43 -16.74
CA GLU A 128 25.22 -0.47 -16.68
C GLU A 128 24.92 0.73 -17.61
N GLY A 129 25.17 1.96 -17.13
CA GLY A 129 24.82 3.19 -17.85
C GLY A 129 23.38 3.66 -17.66
N TYR A 130 22.55 2.92 -16.89
CA TYR A 130 21.28 3.43 -16.39
C TYR A 130 21.55 4.44 -15.27
N GLY A 131 21.72 5.70 -15.69
CA GLY A 131 22.23 6.77 -14.83
C GLY A 131 23.68 6.55 -14.40
N LYS A 132 24.16 7.34 -13.44
CA LYS A 132 25.53 7.23 -12.89
C LYS A 132 25.65 6.16 -11.80
N ALA A 133 24.53 5.67 -11.28
CA ALA A 133 24.46 4.67 -10.22
C ALA A 133 23.91 3.31 -10.68
N GLY A 134 23.77 3.09 -11.99
CA GLY A 134 23.46 1.76 -12.55
C GLY A 134 24.35 0.63 -11.99
N GLY A 135 23.90 -0.62 -12.14
CA GLY A 135 24.56 -1.78 -11.55
C GLY A 135 24.06 -2.17 -10.14
N LEU A 136 23.09 -1.45 -9.58
CA LEU A 136 22.40 -1.88 -8.36
C LEU A 136 21.60 -3.18 -8.61
N PRO A 137 21.40 -4.00 -7.56
CA PRO A 137 20.44 -5.11 -7.62
C PRO A 137 19.05 -4.56 -7.95
N ASN A 138 18.40 -5.17 -8.95
CA ASN A 138 16.99 -4.88 -9.22
C ASN A 138 16.14 -5.71 -8.26
N THR A 139 15.66 -5.08 -7.21
CA THR A 139 14.89 -5.73 -6.16
C THR A 139 13.46 -6.07 -6.60
N HIS A 140 12.90 -5.37 -7.60
CA HIS A 140 11.61 -5.75 -8.20
C HIS A 140 11.68 -7.11 -8.90
N TYR A 141 12.75 -7.38 -9.65
CA TYR A 141 12.97 -8.67 -10.32
C TYR A 141 12.87 -9.87 -9.36
N TYR A 142 13.26 -9.69 -8.10
CA TYR A 142 13.22 -10.73 -7.07
C TYR A 142 11.94 -10.71 -6.21
N GLY A 143 10.94 -9.88 -6.51
CA GLY A 143 9.77 -9.68 -5.65
C GLY A 143 10.11 -9.06 -4.29
N ARG A 144 11.22 -8.32 -4.22
CA ARG A 144 11.76 -7.74 -2.98
C ARG A 144 11.66 -6.22 -2.93
N ALA A 145 10.87 -5.61 -3.81
CA ALA A 145 10.61 -4.18 -3.79
C ALA A 145 9.14 -3.83 -3.93
N ALA A 146 8.78 -2.64 -3.44
CA ALA A 146 7.48 -2.02 -3.64
C ALA A 146 7.65 -0.55 -4.00
N ASP A 147 6.83 -0.08 -4.92
CA ASP A 147 6.70 1.34 -5.24
C ASP A 147 5.41 1.90 -4.63
N VAL A 148 5.54 2.69 -3.56
CA VAL A 148 4.44 3.45 -2.96
C VAL A 148 4.32 4.78 -3.68
N TRP A 149 3.20 5.00 -4.35
CA TRP A 149 3.04 6.18 -5.22
C TRP A 149 1.88 7.10 -4.80
N TRP A 150 1.10 6.67 -3.83
CA TRP A 150 -0.01 7.43 -3.27
C TRP A 150 -0.02 7.26 -1.76
N VAL A 151 -0.17 8.37 -1.04
CA VAL A 151 -0.16 8.45 0.42
C VAL A 151 -1.32 9.34 0.85
N ASP A 152 -2.17 8.88 1.76
CA ASP A 152 -3.27 9.65 2.37
C ASP A 152 -4.07 10.52 1.39
N GLY A 153 -4.47 9.92 0.27
CA GLY A 153 -5.33 10.58 -0.71
C GLY A 153 -4.61 11.49 -1.70
N LYS A 154 -3.27 11.59 -1.69
CA LYS A 154 -2.50 12.36 -2.68
C LYS A 154 -1.36 11.55 -3.33
N PRO A 155 -0.94 11.88 -4.57
CA PRO A 155 0.22 11.26 -5.18
C PRO A 155 1.51 11.69 -4.47
N VAL A 156 2.52 10.83 -4.46
CA VAL A 156 3.87 11.24 -4.06
C VAL A 156 4.43 12.28 -5.03
N GLU A 157 4.15 12.13 -6.33
CA GLU A 157 4.49 13.12 -7.34
C GLU A 157 3.91 14.50 -6.98
N GLY A 158 4.78 15.51 -6.95
CA GLY A 158 4.38 16.88 -6.62
C GLY A 158 4.17 17.17 -5.12
N ASN A 159 4.12 16.15 -4.26
CA ASN A 159 3.87 16.29 -2.81
C ASN A 159 5.03 15.76 -1.95
N ALA A 160 6.25 15.76 -2.50
CA ALA A 160 7.44 15.19 -1.85
C ALA A 160 7.77 15.75 -0.46
N THR A 161 7.29 16.95 -0.12
CA THR A 161 7.54 17.60 1.18
C THR A 161 6.28 17.78 2.01
N ASP A 162 5.16 17.19 1.56
CA ASP A 162 3.95 17.14 2.38
C ASP A 162 4.20 16.28 3.62
N GLN A 163 3.60 16.67 4.74
CA GLN A 163 3.79 16.01 6.03
C GLN A 163 3.57 14.50 5.94
N ASP A 164 2.44 14.07 5.37
CA ASP A 164 2.09 12.64 5.26
C ASP A 164 3.14 11.84 4.46
N VAL A 165 3.71 12.44 3.41
CA VAL A 165 4.74 11.81 2.57
C VAL A 165 6.08 11.76 3.31
N MET A 166 6.42 12.81 4.06
CA MET A 166 7.63 12.85 4.88
C MET A 166 7.59 11.79 5.99
N GLU A 167 6.44 11.63 6.65
CA GLU A 167 6.23 10.66 7.73
C GLU A 167 6.46 9.22 7.26
N ILE A 168 6.11 8.86 6.01
CA ILE A 168 6.50 7.56 5.42
C ILE A 168 8.00 7.30 5.55
N GLY A 169 8.84 8.29 5.25
CA GLY A 169 10.29 8.15 5.32
C GLY A 169 10.81 8.07 6.74
N GLU A 170 10.19 8.80 7.67
CA GLU A 170 10.51 8.74 9.09
C GLU A 170 10.17 7.37 9.69
N ILE A 171 9.00 6.82 9.36
CA ILE A 171 8.60 5.47 9.78
C ILE A 171 9.57 4.43 9.24
N LEU A 172 9.91 4.48 7.95
CA LEU A 172 10.91 3.58 7.35
C LEU A 172 12.27 3.68 8.07
N ALA A 173 12.72 4.89 8.37
CA ALA A 173 13.96 5.12 9.12
C ALA A 173 13.88 4.64 10.58
N GLY A 174 12.67 4.56 11.14
CA GLY A 174 12.37 4.04 12.48
C GLY A 174 12.37 2.51 12.59
N ILE A 175 12.17 1.78 11.47
CA ILE A 175 12.23 0.30 11.47
C ILE A 175 13.62 -0.16 11.96
N PRO A 176 13.75 -1.11 12.91
CA PRO A 176 15.05 -1.58 13.39
C PRO A 176 15.95 -2.09 12.26
N SER A 177 17.26 -1.86 12.35
CA SER A 177 18.22 -2.12 11.26
C SER A 177 18.16 -3.52 10.66
N GLY A 178 17.97 -4.57 11.48
CA GLY A 178 17.83 -5.96 10.98
C GLY A 178 16.52 -6.28 10.25
N ARG A 179 15.58 -5.34 10.22
CA ARG A 179 14.27 -5.45 9.55
C ARG A 179 14.02 -4.31 8.57
N ARG A 180 14.94 -3.34 8.46
CA ARG A 180 14.75 -2.14 7.64
C ARG A 180 15.08 -2.46 6.18
N PRO A 181 14.35 -1.88 5.21
CA PRO A 181 14.74 -1.91 3.80
C PRO A 181 16.16 -1.38 3.57
N ASP A 182 16.87 -1.99 2.63
CA ASP A 182 18.25 -1.64 2.26
C ASP A 182 18.32 -0.68 1.05
N GLN A 183 17.20 -0.53 0.33
CA GLN A 183 17.01 0.40 -0.76
C GLN A 183 15.76 1.23 -0.49
N ILE A 184 15.96 2.42 0.08
CA ILE A 184 14.93 3.45 0.27
C ILE A 184 15.28 4.58 -0.68
N ILE A 185 14.42 4.79 -1.66
CA ILE A 185 14.61 5.79 -2.72
C ILE A 185 13.30 6.54 -2.88
N GLY A 186 13.36 7.83 -3.17
CA GLY A 186 12.16 8.61 -3.42
C GLY A 186 12.51 9.94 -4.03
N PRO A 187 11.58 10.90 -4.03
CA PRO A 187 11.79 12.18 -4.69
C PRO A 187 13.02 12.93 -4.14
N PRO A 188 13.76 13.68 -4.96
CA PRO A 188 14.99 14.33 -4.52
C PRO A 188 14.82 15.28 -3.32
N ARG A 189 13.69 16.01 -3.26
CA ARG A 189 13.39 16.90 -2.13
C ARG A 189 13.09 16.12 -0.85
N TRP A 190 12.29 15.06 -0.96
CA TRP A 190 11.95 14.16 0.16
C TRP A 190 13.21 13.56 0.79
N ALA A 191 14.09 12.97 -0.03
CA ALA A 191 15.33 12.37 0.45
C ALA A 191 16.29 13.39 1.07
N ARG A 192 16.41 14.58 0.47
CA ARG A 192 17.24 15.66 1.01
C ARG A 192 16.73 16.16 2.35
N ASP A 193 15.43 16.42 2.46
CA ASP A 193 14.84 17.08 3.63
C ASP A 193 14.75 16.12 4.83
N LEU A 194 14.60 14.81 4.59
CA LEU A 194 14.72 13.77 5.62
C LEU A 194 16.17 13.56 6.08
N GLY A 195 17.16 13.76 5.20
CA GLY A 195 18.57 13.79 5.57
C GLY A 195 19.17 12.46 6.04
N TYR A 196 18.52 11.33 5.79
CA TYR A 196 19.06 10.01 6.14
C TYR A 196 20.09 9.53 5.10
N GLY A 197 21.14 8.85 5.58
CA GLY A 197 22.23 8.33 4.73
C GLY A 197 22.15 6.84 4.42
N ASN A 198 23.05 6.37 3.56
CA ASN A 198 23.13 4.98 3.10
C ASN A 198 23.20 3.93 4.22
N GLN A 199 23.78 4.28 5.37
CA GLN A 199 23.82 3.39 6.56
C GLN A 199 22.42 3.05 7.11
N ARG A 200 21.40 3.81 6.71
CA ARG A 200 19.99 3.59 7.03
C ARG A 200 19.18 3.04 5.85
N GLY A 201 19.83 2.59 4.77
CA GLY A 201 19.18 2.03 3.58
C GLY A 201 18.90 3.04 2.47
N TRP A 202 19.27 4.31 2.62
CA TRP A 202 18.91 5.37 1.67
C TRP A 202 19.83 5.38 0.45
N ILE A 203 19.27 5.43 -0.76
CA ILE A 203 20.03 5.58 -2.00
C ILE A 203 19.93 7.02 -2.48
N LEU A 204 21.03 7.76 -2.34
CA LEU A 204 21.06 9.22 -2.60
C LEU A 204 21.67 9.59 -3.96
N ALA A 205 21.90 8.61 -4.83
CA ALA A 205 22.45 8.86 -6.16
C ALA A 205 21.47 9.73 -6.97
N PRO A 206 21.89 10.88 -7.54
CA PRO A 206 20.96 11.83 -8.15
C PRO A 206 20.08 11.26 -9.27
N ASP A 207 20.63 10.36 -10.07
CA ASP A 207 19.93 9.65 -11.13
C ASP A 207 18.91 8.64 -10.60
N GLN A 208 19.19 7.99 -9.47
CA GLN A 208 18.20 7.13 -8.82
C GLN A 208 17.06 7.97 -8.27
N LEU A 209 17.36 9.07 -7.55
CA LEU A 209 16.33 9.98 -7.04
C LEU A 209 15.47 10.58 -8.19
N GLU A 210 16.08 10.83 -9.35
CA GLU A 210 15.39 11.32 -10.54
C GLU A 210 14.33 10.35 -11.05
N LEU A 211 14.67 9.06 -11.11
CA LEU A 211 13.78 8.00 -11.59
C LEU A 211 12.65 7.68 -10.61
N HIS A 212 12.80 8.10 -9.35
CA HIS A 212 11.84 7.89 -8.27
C HIS A 212 11.19 9.21 -7.85
N ARG A 213 11.02 10.15 -8.79
CA ARG A 213 10.38 11.46 -8.51
C ARG A 213 8.89 11.38 -8.18
N ASP A 214 8.23 10.31 -8.60
CA ASP A 214 6.78 10.14 -8.53
C ASP A 214 6.35 9.05 -7.54
N HIS A 215 7.28 8.39 -6.85
CA HIS A 215 7.01 7.31 -5.90
C HIS A 215 8.15 7.13 -4.89
N ILE A 216 7.89 6.38 -3.81
CA ILE A 216 8.86 5.92 -2.83
C ILE A 216 9.10 4.43 -3.10
N HIS A 217 10.34 4.08 -3.45
CA HIS A 217 10.78 2.70 -3.60
C HIS A 217 11.32 2.16 -2.28
N ILE A 218 10.89 0.94 -1.96
CA ILE A 218 11.24 0.22 -0.75
C ILE A 218 11.74 -1.16 -1.16
N GLY A 219 13.04 -1.44 -0.99
CA GLY A 219 13.68 -2.66 -1.49
C GLY A 219 14.59 -3.36 -0.47
N TYR A 220 14.69 -4.69 -0.60
CA TYR A 220 15.65 -5.52 0.15
C TYR A 220 16.64 -6.20 -0.81
N VAL A 221 17.92 -5.86 -0.67
CA VAL A 221 18.96 -6.32 -1.62
C VAL A 221 19.32 -7.79 -1.43
N ASN A 222 19.34 -8.26 -0.18
CA ASN A 222 19.73 -9.62 0.19
C ASN A 222 18.51 -10.52 0.41
N GLY A 223 18.60 -11.80 0.06
CA GLY A 223 17.57 -12.81 0.28
C GLY A 223 17.60 -13.89 -0.80
N GLU A 224 17.00 -15.05 -0.55
CA GLU A 224 16.73 -16.00 -1.63
C GLU A 224 15.78 -15.36 -2.65
N ALA A 225 15.94 -15.69 -3.93
CA ALA A 225 14.95 -15.29 -4.93
C ALA A 225 13.62 -15.97 -4.58
N THR A 226 12.51 -15.23 -4.54
CA THR A 226 11.20 -15.86 -4.48
C THR A 226 11.01 -16.61 -5.80
N ASN A 227 10.85 -17.93 -5.73
CA ASN A 227 10.91 -18.82 -6.88
C ASN A 227 9.83 -18.45 -7.92
N GLU A 228 10.26 -18.03 -9.11
CA GLU A 228 9.44 -18.00 -10.33
C GLU A 228 10.04 -18.88 -11.44
N THR A 229 10.73 -19.98 -11.08
CA THR A 229 11.11 -20.96 -12.10
C THR A 229 9.96 -21.93 -12.37
N ARG A 230 9.05 -21.53 -13.26
CA ARG A 230 8.62 -22.42 -14.34
C ARG A 230 8.04 -21.70 -15.54
#